data_AF-A0A1Q5HTG1-F1
#
_entry.id   AF-A0A1Q5HTG1-F1
#
_cell.length_a   1.000
_cell.length_b   1.000
_cell.length_c   1.000
_cell.angle_alpha   90.00
_cell.angle_beta   90.00
_cell.angle_gamma   90.00
#
_symmetry.space_group_name_H-M   'P 1'
#
loop_
_entity.id
_entity.type
_entity.pdbx_description
1 polymer ?
#
loop_
_entity_poly.entity_id
_entity_poly.type
_entity_poly.pdbx_seq_one_letter_code
_entity_poly.pdbx_strand_id
1 'polypeptide(L)'
;MKFTIIGDWYEVWDLASTFAVVADGADFEEAKANAAAAVLEAFPHRAEEDGETPETLWGGDHGAYVVAAFLGDLGAQAVDAAHFRLIA
;
A
#
# COMPACT_ATOMS: atom_id res chain seq x y z
N MET A 1 9.00 12.70 7.39
CA MET A 1 8.19 12.03 8.43
C MET A 1 7.89 10.64 7.93
N LYS A 2 7.76 9.67 8.82
CA LYS A 2 7.48 8.29 8.44
C LYS A 2 6.01 7.96 8.69
N PHE A 3 5.39 7.23 7.78
CA PHE A 3 4.00 6.79 7.88
C PHE A 3 3.89 5.29 7.64
N THR A 4 2.97 4.66 8.34
CA THR A 4 2.53 3.28 8.05
C THR A 4 1.16 3.36 7.42
N ILE A 5 1.03 2.85 6.20
CA ILE A 5 -0.19 2.88 5.40
C ILE A 5 -0.66 1.44 5.24
N ILE A 6 -1.91 1.18 5.60
CA ILE A 6 -2.58 -0.10 5.39
C ILE A 6 -3.43 0.03 4.13
N GLY A 7 -3.12 -0.79 3.13
CA GLY A 7 -3.81 -0.82 1.85
C GLY A 7 -4.50 -2.16 1.61
N ASP A 8 -5.59 -2.12 0.86
CA ASP A 8 -6.33 -3.31 0.46
C ASP A 8 -6.81 -3.17 -0.99
N TRP A 9 -6.93 -4.27 -1.71
CA TRP A 9 -7.22 -4.26 -3.15
C TRP A 9 -8.72 -4.13 -3.42
N TYR A 10 -9.10 -3.50 -4.54
CA TYR A 10 -10.51 -3.30 -4.89
C TYR A 10 -11.24 -4.58 -5.34
N GLU A 11 -10.51 -5.57 -5.87
CA GLU A 11 -11.12 -6.75 -6.46
C GLU A 11 -11.62 -7.77 -5.42
N VAL A 12 -12.93 -8.03 -5.44
CA VAL A 12 -13.62 -8.94 -4.50
C VAL A 12 -13.17 -10.41 -4.66
N TRP A 13 -12.61 -10.76 -5.82
CA TRP A 13 -12.06 -12.10 -6.10
C TRP A 13 -10.58 -12.22 -5.72
N ASP A 14 -9.93 -11.09 -5.49
CA ASP A 14 -8.59 -11.08 -4.94
C ASP A 14 -8.69 -11.40 -3.46
N LEU A 15 -8.35 -12.66 -3.15
CA LEU A 15 -7.88 -13.03 -1.82
C LEU A 15 -6.50 -12.42 -1.51
N ALA A 16 -6.01 -11.48 -2.33
CA ALA A 16 -4.76 -10.78 -2.13
C ALA A 16 -4.81 -10.08 -0.77
N SER A 17 -3.94 -10.55 0.12
CA SER A 17 -3.92 -10.12 1.51
C SER A 17 -3.68 -8.62 1.57
N THR A 18 -4.52 -7.94 2.36
CA THR A 18 -4.29 -6.58 2.84
C THR A 18 -2.81 -6.40 3.20
N PHE A 19 -2.23 -5.26 2.84
CA PHE A 19 -0.80 -5.01 2.96
C PHE A 19 -0.53 -3.78 3.83
N ALA A 20 0.66 -3.75 4.41
CA ALA A 20 1.17 -2.60 5.14
C ALA A 20 2.41 -2.08 4.41
N VAL A 21 2.48 -0.78 4.15
CA VAL A 21 3.65 -0.13 3.57
C VAL A 21 4.14 0.98 4.48
N VAL A 22 5.43 0.99 4.76
CA VAL A 22 6.09 2.07 5.52
C VAL A 22 6.78 2.99 4.53
N ALA A 23 6.45 4.27 4.55
CA ALA A 23 7.00 5.25 3.62
C ALA A 23 7.36 6.57 4.31
N ASP A 24 8.39 7.22 3.81
CA ASP A 24 8.79 8.55 4.22
C ASP A 24 8.20 9.63 3.30
N GLY A 25 7.84 10.79 3.88
CA GLY A 25 7.37 11.99 3.18
C GLY A 25 7.33 13.21 4.10
N ALA A 26 7.37 14.43 3.56
CA ALA A 26 7.20 15.65 4.36
C ALA A 26 5.80 15.72 4.98
N ASP A 27 4.80 15.17 4.30
CA ASP A 27 3.43 14.98 4.76
C ASP A 27 2.88 13.60 4.31
N PHE A 28 1.59 13.38 4.58
CA PHE A 28 0.93 12.12 4.23
C PHE A 28 0.78 11.92 2.72
N GLU A 29 0.54 12.99 1.94
CA GLU A 29 0.33 12.86 0.49
C GLU A 29 1.64 12.48 -0.21
N GLU A 30 2.75 13.08 0.19
CA GLU A 30 4.07 12.69 -0.30
C GLU A 30 4.43 11.26 0.11
N ALA A 31 4.17 10.88 1.36
CA ALA A 31 4.43 9.51 1.82
C ALA A 31 3.56 8.49 1.08
N LYS A 32 2.30 8.82 0.80
CA LYS A 32 1.36 7.99 0.03
C LYS A 32 1.82 7.82 -1.43
N ALA A 33 2.33 8.88 -2.06
CA ALA A 33 2.90 8.80 -3.40
C ALA A 33 4.14 7.89 -3.44
N ASN A 34 5.05 8.05 -2.47
CA ASN A 34 6.25 7.21 -2.35
C ASN A 34 5.90 5.75 -2.06
N ALA A 35 4.89 5.50 -1.23
CA ALA A 35 4.38 4.16 -0.96
C ALA A 35 3.84 3.46 -2.21
N ALA A 36 3.25 4.20 -3.15
CA ALA A 36 2.62 3.60 -4.32
C ALA A 36 3.60 2.83 -5.20
N ALA A 37 4.76 3.43 -5.45
CA ALA A 37 5.83 2.79 -6.20
C ALA A 37 6.33 1.50 -5.52
N ALA A 38 6.54 1.54 -4.20
CA ALA A 38 7.00 0.38 -3.43
C ALA A 38 5.98 -0.77 -3.43
N VAL A 39 4.69 -0.44 -3.37
CA VAL A 39 3.61 -1.43 -3.47
C VAL A 39 3.62 -2.11 -4.84
N LEU A 40 3.70 -1.35 -5.93
CA LEU A 40 3.70 -1.93 -7.28
C LEU A 40 4.95 -2.77 -7.55
N GLU A 41 6.11 -2.41 -6.99
CA GLU A 41 7.31 -3.25 -7.04
C GLU A 41 7.11 -4.59 -6.30
N ALA A 42 6.42 -4.58 -5.17
CA ALA A 42 6.11 -5.80 -4.41
C ALA A 42 5.03 -6.67 -5.06
N PHE A 43 4.19 -6.09 -5.93
CA PHE A 43 3.08 -6.72 -6.62
C PHE A 43 3.12 -6.40 -8.13
N PRO A 44 4.16 -6.88 -8.87
CA PRO A 44 4.40 -6.47 -10.25
C PRO A 44 3.27 -6.83 -11.23
N HIS A 45 2.52 -7.91 -10.95
CA HIS A 45 1.34 -8.30 -11.74
C HIS A 45 0.29 -7.18 -11.81
N ARG A 46 0.19 -6.31 -10.80
CA ARG A 46 -0.72 -5.16 -10.83
C ARG A 46 -0.35 -4.16 -11.91
N ALA A 47 0.94 -3.94 -12.11
CA ALA A 47 1.42 -3.06 -13.18
C ALA A 47 1.38 -3.77 -14.55
N GLU A 48 1.72 -5.07 -14.59
CA GLU A 48 1.88 -5.83 -15.85
C GLU A 48 0.56 -6.31 -16.45
N GLU A 49 -0.37 -6.77 -15.62
CA GLU A 49 -1.64 -7.38 -16.04
C GLU A 49 -2.80 -6.38 -15.91
N ASP A 50 -2.86 -5.64 -14.81
CA ASP A 50 -3.96 -4.70 -14.52
C ASP A 50 -3.67 -3.26 -14.97
N GLY A 51 -2.43 -2.96 -15.39
CA GLY A 51 -2.02 -1.66 -15.91
C GLY A 51 -1.93 -0.54 -14.88
N GLU A 52 -1.86 -0.86 -13.59
CA GLU A 52 -1.78 0.13 -12.52
C GLU A 52 -0.44 0.87 -12.50
N THR A 53 -0.50 2.17 -12.24
CA THR A 53 0.66 3.06 -12.08
C THR A 53 0.69 3.67 -10.67
N PRO A 54 1.81 4.25 -10.22
CA PRO A 54 1.85 4.93 -8.92
C PRO A 54 0.77 6.00 -8.75
N GLU A 55 0.37 6.66 -9.83
CA GLU A 55 -0.68 7.68 -9.85
C GLU A 55 -2.10 7.10 -9.72
N THR A 56 -2.33 5.88 -10.21
CA THR A 56 -3.64 5.23 -10.18
C THR A 56 -3.80 4.24 -9.03
N LEU A 57 -2.70 3.78 -8.42
CA LEU A 57 -2.76 2.76 -7.37
C LEU A 57 -3.78 3.09 -6.30
N TRP A 58 -3.82 4.33 -5.80
CA TRP A 58 -4.70 4.71 -4.71
C TRP A 58 -6.04 5.25 -5.22
N GLY A 59 -6.93 4.35 -5.64
CA GLY A 59 -8.30 4.69 -6.06
C GLY A 59 -8.56 4.63 -7.57
N GLY A 60 -7.66 4.02 -8.33
CA GLY A 60 -7.89 3.58 -9.71
C GLY A 60 -8.82 2.36 -9.77
N ASP A 61 -9.27 2.02 -10.99
CA ASP A 61 -10.27 0.97 -11.22
C ASP A 61 -9.79 -0.43 -10.79
N HIS A 62 -8.48 -0.68 -10.83
CA HIS A 62 -7.82 -1.91 -10.37
C HIS A 62 -6.86 -1.65 -9.19
N GLY A 63 -6.97 -0.47 -8.58
CA GLY A 63 -6.08 0.00 -7.55
C GLY A 63 -6.39 -0.59 -6.18
N ALA A 64 -5.60 -0.16 -5.21
CA ALA A 64 -5.86 -0.32 -3.79
C ALA A 64 -6.57 0.90 -3.20
N TYR A 65 -7.20 0.71 -2.05
CA TYR A 65 -7.67 1.81 -1.21
C TYR A 65 -6.89 1.84 0.11
N VAL A 66 -6.72 3.04 0.66
CA VAL A 66 -6.13 3.20 1.99
C VAL A 66 -7.19 2.86 3.03
N VAL A 67 -6.97 1.78 3.77
CA VAL A 67 -7.81 1.35 4.90
C VAL A 67 -7.52 2.21 6.13
N ALA A 68 -6.25 2.44 6.41
CA ALA A 68 -5.79 3.22 7.55
C ALA A 68 -4.40 3.80 7.28
N ALA A 69 -4.07 4.92 7.94
CA ALA A 69 -2.74 5.51 7.92
C ALA A 69 -2.38 6.04 9.30
N PHE A 70 -1.14 5.81 9.72
CA PHE A 70 -0.62 6.20 11.01
C PHE A 70 0.70 6.95 10.85
N LEU A 71 0.88 8.01 11.63
CA LEU A 71 2.17 8.67 11.76
C LEU A 71 3.11 7.78 12.60
N GLY A 72 4.26 7.42 12.03
CA GLY A 72 5.26 6.55 12.64
C GLY A 72 5.44 5.21 11.93
N ASP A 73 6.48 4.49 12.34
CA ASP A 73 6.77 3.12 11.90
C ASP A 73 6.06 2.13 12.82
N LEU A 74 4.94 1.60 12.35
CA LEU A 74 4.17 0.56 13.01
C LEU A 74 4.30 -0.78 12.25
N GLY A 75 5.27 -0.91 11.34
CA GLY A 75 5.41 -2.08 10.46
C GLY A 75 5.45 -3.40 11.23
N ALA A 76 6.19 -3.44 12.34
CA ALA A 76 6.25 -4.62 13.22
C ALA A 76 4.88 -4.96 13.88
N GLN A 77 4.10 -3.95 14.27
CA GLN A 77 2.77 -4.16 14.89
C GLN A 77 1.71 -4.56 13.85
N ALA A 78 1.82 -4.02 12.64
CA ALA A 78 0.93 -4.34 11.52
C ALA A 78 1.09 -5.80 11.06
N VAL A 79 2.33 -6.33 11.05
CA VAL A 79 2.61 -7.73 10.69
C VAL A 79 2.07 -8.71 11.71
N ASP A 80 2.31 -8.47 13.01
CA ASP A 80 2.02 -9.45 14.07
C ASP A 80 0.52 -9.58 14.38
N ALA A 81 -0.29 -8.55 14.15
CA ALA A 81 -1.70 -8.54 14.56
C ALA A 81 -2.69 -8.93 13.45
N ALA A 82 -2.33 -8.78 12.18
CA ALA A 82 -3.33 -8.71 11.10
C ALA A 82 -3.01 -9.54 9.84
N HIS A 83 -1.97 -10.38 9.87
CA HIS A 83 -1.59 -11.22 8.72
C HIS A 83 -1.32 -10.43 7.43
N PHE A 84 -0.82 -9.19 7.54
CA PHE A 84 -0.49 -8.37 6.38
C PHE A 84 0.87 -8.75 5.77
N ARG A 85 0.99 -8.60 4.45
CA ARG A 85 2.31 -8.52 3.81
C ARG A 85 2.90 -7.13 4.08
N LEU A 86 4.04 -7.08 4.76
CA LEU A 86 4.77 -5.83 4.99
C LEU A 86 5.68 -5.51 3.81
N ILE A 87 5.61 -4.25 3.39
CA ILE A 87 6.45 -3.61 2.38
C ILE A 87 7.22 -2.51 3.13
N ALA A 88 8.54 -2.67 3.24
CA ALA A 88 9.42 -1.80 4.01
C ALA A 88 10.55 -1.24 3.15
#